data_AF-A0A2N2SCG8-F1
#
_entry.id   AF-A0A2N2SCG8-F1
#
_cell.length_a   1.000
_cell.length_b   1.000
_cell.length_c   1.000
_cell.angle_alpha   90.00
_cell.angle_beta   90.00
_cell.angle_gamma   90.00
#
_symmetry.space_group_name_H-M   'P 1'
#
loop_
_entity.id
_entity.type
_entity.pdbx_description
1 polymer ?
#
loop_
_entity_poly.entity_id
_entity_poly.type
_entity_poly.pdbx_seq_one_letter_code
_entity_poly.pdbx_strand_id
1 'polypeptide(L)'
;VLQELALDYPLPKVILEYRGMAKLKSTYTDKLPKMIDPNTGRVHTSYSQAVAVTGRLASSDPNLQNIPVRTAEGRRIREAFVAPAGSCIVSADYSQIELRIMAHLSQDEGLLKAFAAGEDIHRATAAEIFGVERDAVSSEQRRYAKVINFGLIYGMSAFGLAQNLNIERSAAASYIERYFARYPGVREYMDSTRAQAKAQGYVETYFGRRLWVPEINSPNGMRRAGAERAAINAPMQGTAADLIKLAMIAVQGWLEKEKLQSKLIMQVHDELVLEVPETELSLVKERLPQLMQGVAKLDVPLLAEVGAGANWEAAH
;
A
#
# COMPACT_ATOMS: atom_id res chain seq x y z
N VAL A 1 10.56 11.74 -19.99
CA VAL A 1 10.34 12.65 -21.14
C VAL A 1 9.32 13.75 -20.86
N LEU A 2 8.00 13.57 -21.07
CA LEU A 2 7.04 14.69 -20.91
C LEU A 2 7.04 15.28 -19.48
N GLN A 3 7.18 14.44 -18.45
CA GLN A 3 7.25 14.88 -17.05
C GLN A 3 8.52 15.70 -16.74
N GLU A 4 9.66 15.33 -17.32
CA GLU A 4 10.92 16.09 -17.16
C GLU A 4 10.82 17.42 -17.90
N LEU A 5 10.34 17.41 -19.15
CA LEU A 5 10.15 18.63 -19.92
C LEU A 5 9.13 19.58 -19.27
N ALA A 6 8.15 19.07 -18.52
CA ALA A 6 7.15 19.89 -17.85
C ALA A 6 7.71 20.73 -16.69
N LEU A 7 8.95 20.48 -16.24
CA LEU A 7 9.62 21.33 -15.24
C LEU A 7 9.94 22.71 -15.83
N ASP A 8 10.37 22.75 -17.08
CA ASP A 8 10.86 23.96 -17.75
C ASP A 8 9.93 24.47 -18.86
N TYR A 9 9.12 23.59 -19.46
CA TYR A 9 8.32 23.91 -20.64
C TYR A 9 6.81 23.84 -20.35
N PRO A 10 6.03 24.89 -20.72
CA PRO A 10 4.60 24.95 -20.42
C PRO A 10 3.75 23.97 -21.24
N LEU A 11 4.11 23.69 -22.50
CA LEU A 11 3.32 22.81 -23.37
C LEU A 11 3.28 21.34 -22.88
N PRO A 12 4.42 20.69 -22.55
CA PRO A 12 4.42 19.36 -21.95
C PRO A 12 3.59 19.26 -20.67
N LYS A 13 3.60 20.31 -19.82
CA LYS A 13 2.79 20.39 -18.61
C LYS A 13 1.30 20.32 -18.92
N VAL A 14 0.81 21.16 -19.82
CA VAL A 14 -0.62 21.19 -20.23
C VAL A 14 -1.04 19.87 -20.89
N ILE A 15 -0.17 19.24 -21.69
CA ILE A 15 -0.47 17.92 -22.30
C ILE A 15 -0.65 16.85 -21.22
N LEU A 16 0.19 16.84 -20.17
CA LEU A 16 0.06 15.89 -19.07
C LEU A 16 -1.22 16.11 -18.28
N GLU A 17 -1.56 17.36 -17.96
CA GLU A 17 -2.81 17.74 -17.29
C GLU A 17 -4.02 17.30 -18.11
N TYR A 18 -4.05 17.61 -19.41
CA TYR A 18 -5.11 17.17 -20.32
C TYR A 18 -5.26 15.65 -20.34
N ARG A 19 -4.16 14.89 -20.47
CA ARG A 19 -4.19 13.41 -20.47
C ARG A 19 -4.73 12.86 -19.15
N GLY A 20 -4.32 13.43 -18.03
CA GLY A 20 -4.82 13.06 -16.70
C GLY A 20 -6.34 13.26 -16.59
N MET A 21 -6.82 14.45 -16.97
CA MET A 21 -8.24 14.81 -16.92
C MET A 21 -9.09 13.97 -17.88
N ALA A 22 -8.65 13.80 -19.13
CA ALA A 22 -9.34 13.00 -20.12
C ALA A 22 -9.47 11.53 -19.67
N LYS A 23 -8.41 10.97 -19.06
CA LYS A 23 -8.44 9.62 -18.48
C LYS A 23 -9.41 9.55 -17.30
N LEU A 24 -9.35 10.47 -16.34
CA LEU A 24 -10.25 10.50 -15.18
C LEU A 24 -11.73 10.56 -15.61
N LYS A 25 -12.05 11.46 -16.54
CA LYS A 25 -13.41 11.63 -17.06
C LYS A 25 -13.94 10.35 -17.72
N SER A 26 -13.18 9.82 -18.69
CA SER A 26 -13.59 8.64 -19.47
C SER A 26 -13.58 7.33 -18.66
N THR A 27 -12.75 7.26 -17.61
CA THR A 27 -12.63 6.04 -16.78
C THR A 27 -13.64 6.02 -15.63
N TYR A 28 -13.89 7.17 -14.98
CA TYR A 28 -14.70 7.23 -13.77
C TYR A 28 -15.94 8.09 -13.96
N THR A 29 -15.79 9.38 -14.27
CA THR A 29 -16.92 10.33 -14.29
C THR A 29 -18.05 9.90 -15.24
N ASP A 30 -17.69 9.44 -16.44
CA ASP A 30 -18.68 9.04 -17.45
C ASP A 30 -19.20 7.60 -17.25
N LYS A 31 -18.45 6.75 -16.54
CA LYS A 31 -18.74 5.32 -16.38
C LYS A 31 -19.47 4.99 -15.08
N LEU A 32 -19.05 5.55 -13.95
CA LEU A 32 -19.62 5.25 -12.64
C LEU A 32 -21.15 5.44 -12.59
N PRO A 33 -21.73 6.54 -13.11
CA PRO A 33 -23.19 6.69 -13.12
C PRO A 33 -23.92 5.61 -13.93
N LYS A 34 -23.27 5.05 -14.96
CA LYS A 34 -23.83 3.97 -15.80
C LYS A 34 -23.69 2.58 -15.16
N MET A 35 -22.91 2.47 -14.08
CA MET A 35 -22.71 1.22 -13.33
C MET A 35 -23.66 1.08 -12.14
N ILE A 36 -24.58 2.04 -11.95
CA ILE A 36 -25.61 1.96 -10.91
C ILE A 36 -26.59 0.85 -11.29
N ASP A 37 -26.70 -0.15 -10.42
CA ASP A 37 -27.70 -1.20 -10.55
C ASP A 37 -29.09 -0.61 -10.24
N PRO A 38 -30.09 -0.78 -11.13
CA PRO A 38 -31.40 -0.16 -10.99
C PRO A 38 -32.25 -0.75 -9.87
N ASN A 39 -31.97 -1.97 -9.40
CA ASN A 39 -32.73 -2.64 -8.36
C ASN A 39 -32.30 -2.19 -6.96
N THR A 40 -31.03 -1.84 -6.82
CA THR A 40 -30.42 -1.46 -5.53
C THR A 40 -30.10 0.02 -5.42
N GLY A 41 -29.99 0.73 -6.54
CA GLY A 41 -29.52 2.12 -6.60
C GLY A 41 -28.04 2.27 -6.23
N ARG A 42 -27.24 1.19 -6.29
CA ARG A 42 -25.83 1.16 -5.89
C ARG A 42 -24.92 0.62 -6.98
N VAL A 43 -23.64 0.93 -6.89
CA VAL A 43 -22.60 0.32 -7.74
C VAL A 43 -22.09 -0.95 -7.06
N HIS A 44 -22.03 -2.05 -7.81
CA HIS A 44 -21.53 -3.36 -7.33
C HIS A 44 -20.22 -3.71 -8.04
N THR A 45 -19.09 -3.43 -7.39
CA THR A 45 -17.77 -3.82 -7.92
C THR A 45 -17.59 -5.34 -7.88
N SER A 46 -16.75 -5.86 -8.78
CA SER A 46 -16.35 -7.26 -8.81
C SER A 46 -14.98 -7.46 -8.17
N TYR A 47 -14.92 -8.19 -7.06
CA TYR A 47 -13.66 -8.60 -6.43
C TYR A 47 -13.20 -9.97 -6.94
N SER A 48 -12.04 -9.99 -7.57
CA SER A 48 -11.39 -11.21 -8.05
C SER A 48 -10.40 -11.74 -7.01
N GLN A 49 -10.71 -12.88 -6.41
CA GLN A 49 -9.91 -13.47 -5.33
C GLN A 49 -8.69 -14.28 -5.82
N ALA A 50 -8.74 -14.80 -7.05
CA ALA A 50 -7.74 -15.74 -7.60
C ALA A 50 -7.04 -15.21 -8.86
N VAL A 51 -6.74 -13.90 -8.89
CA VAL A 51 -6.10 -13.23 -10.05
C VAL A 51 -4.68 -12.75 -9.74
N ALA A 52 -4.49 -11.98 -8.66
CA ALA A 52 -3.17 -11.45 -8.35
C ALA A 52 -2.26 -12.56 -7.80
N VAL A 53 -1.05 -12.69 -8.36
CA VAL A 53 -0.12 -13.76 -8.00
C VAL A 53 0.35 -13.67 -6.55
N THR A 54 0.39 -12.45 -5.98
CA THR A 54 0.73 -12.22 -4.57
C THR A 54 -0.44 -12.43 -3.62
N GLY A 55 -1.63 -12.76 -4.13
CA GLY A 55 -2.81 -13.04 -3.32
C GLY A 55 -3.64 -11.81 -2.93
N ARG A 56 -3.28 -10.59 -3.35
CA ARG A 56 -4.15 -9.41 -3.20
C ARG A 56 -5.49 -9.61 -3.93
N LEU A 57 -6.56 -8.99 -3.43
CA LEU A 57 -7.80 -8.89 -4.20
C LEU A 57 -7.56 -7.96 -5.39
N ALA A 58 -8.15 -8.27 -6.55
CA ALA A 58 -8.26 -7.34 -7.66
C ALA A 58 -9.71 -6.86 -7.77
N SER A 59 -9.92 -5.62 -8.21
CA SER A 59 -11.25 -5.01 -8.36
C SER A 59 -11.48 -4.60 -9.82
N SER A 60 -12.68 -4.88 -10.34
CA SER A 60 -13.13 -4.41 -11.65
C SER A 60 -14.57 -3.91 -11.60
N ASP A 61 -14.94 -3.11 -12.59
CA ASP A 61 -16.31 -2.63 -12.83
C ASP A 61 -17.04 -2.04 -11.61
N PRO A 62 -16.51 -0.96 -10.99
CA PRO A 62 -15.28 -0.23 -11.32
C PRO A 62 -14.05 -0.81 -10.60
N ASN A 63 -12.85 -0.53 -11.13
CA ASN A 63 -11.61 -0.81 -10.41
C ASN A 63 -11.35 0.28 -9.37
N LEU A 64 -11.67 -0.02 -8.10
CA LEU A 64 -11.55 0.92 -6.99
C LEU A 64 -10.09 1.23 -6.60
N GLN A 65 -9.17 0.31 -6.88
CA GLN A 65 -7.74 0.45 -6.55
C GLN A 65 -7.02 1.49 -7.41
N ASN A 66 -7.59 1.82 -8.57
CA ASN A 66 -6.99 2.75 -9.51
C ASN A 66 -7.53 4.18 -9.39
N ILE A 67 -8.44 4.46 -8.45
CA ILE A 67 -8.98 5.81 -8.22
C ILE A 67 -7.86 6.65 -7.60
N PRO A 68 -7.40 7.73 -8.27
CA PRO A 68 -6.26 8.50 -7.77
C PRO A 68 -6.56 9.18 -6.42
N VAL A 69 -5.64 9.04 -5.48
CA VAL A 69 -5.78 9.59 -4.10
C VAL A 69 -5.02 10.91 -3.91
N ARG A 70 -4.08 11.20 -4.81
CA ARG A 70 -3.09 12.28 -4.64
C ARG A 70 -3.43 13.56 -5.40
N THR A 71 -4.33 13.50 -6.37
CA THR A 71 -4.73 14.67 -7.18
C THR A 71 -6.07 15.20 -6.70
N ALA A 72 -6.29 16.51 -6.76
CA ALA A 72 -7.54 17.12 -6.35
C ALA A 72 -8.74 16.51 -7.09
N GLU A 73 -8.57 16.20 -8.37
CA GLU A 73 -9.62 15.64 -9.22
C GLU A 73 -9.89 14.17 -8.91
N GLY A 74 -8.88 13.42 -8.47
CA GLY A 74 -9.07 12.06 -7.99
C GLY A 74 -9.84 12.02 -6.67
N ARG A 75 -9.54 12.93 -5.76
CA ARG A 75 -10.28 13.14 -4.50
C ARG A 75 -11.75 13.47 -4.75
N ARG A 76 -12.04 14.30 -5.75
CA ARG A 76 -13.43 14.58 -6.17
C ARG A 76 -14.20 13.35 -6.68
N ILE A 77 -13.52 12.33 -7.22
CA ILE A 77 -14.18 11.06 -7.55
C ILE A 77 -14.58 10.32 -6.26
N ARG A 78 -13.75 10.36 -5.22
CA ARG A 78 -14.02 9.74 -3.92
C ARG A 78 -15.16 10.43 -3.17
N GLU A 79 -15.31 11.75 -3.32
CA GLU A 79 -16.45 12.52 -2.79
C GLU A 79 -17.81 11.99 -3.30
N ALA A 80 -17.86 11.34 -4.47
CA ALA A 80 -19.08 10.76 -5.03
C ALA A 80 -19.51 9.44 -4.36
N PHE A 81 -18.66 8.84 -3.52
CA PHE A 81 -18.97 7.65 -2.74
C PHE A 81 -19.51 8.07 -1.39
N VAL A 82 -20.83 8.21 -1.30
CA VAL A 82 -21.54 8.78 -0.14
C VAL A 82 -22.23 7.72 0.70
N ALA A 83 -22.42 8.01 1.99
CA ALA A 83 -23.31 7.23 2.84
C ALA A 83 -24.78 7.63 2.63
N PRO A 84 -25.75 6.72 2.84
CA PRO A 84 -27.17 7.07 2.89
C PRO A 84 -27.49 7.93 4.12
N ALA A 85 -28.67 8.55 4.13
CA ALA A 85 -29.12 9.38 5.25
C ALA A 85 -29.15 8.59 6.57
N GLY A 86 -28.72 9.23 7.67
CA GLY A 86 -28.58 8.60 8.99
C GLY A 86 -27.39 7.65 9.12
N SER A 87 -26.48 7.65 8.13
CA SER A 87 -25.24 6.87 8.14
C SER A 87 -24.05 7.73 7.71
N CYS A 88 -22.86 7.26 8.00
CA CYS A 88 -21.59 7.83 7.54
C CYS A 88 -20.70 6.74 6.93
N ILE A 89 -19.70 7.17 6.16
CA ILE A 89 -18.61 6.32 5.73
C ILE A 89 -17.56 6.28 6.84
N VAL A 90 -17.11 5.08 7.21
CA VAL A 90 -15.95 4.87 8.08
C VAL A 90 -14.87 4.18 7.27
N SER A 91 -13.67 4.74 7.28
CA SER A 91 -12.49 4.17 6.64
C SER A 91 -11.50 3.70 7.70
N ALA A 92 -10.96 2.51 7.55
CA ALA A 92 -9.89 1.99 8.40
C ALA A 92 -8.74 1.45 7.54
N ASP A 93 -7.56 2.07 7.62
CA ASP A 93 -6.37 1.76 6.83
C ASP A 93 -5.22 1.31 7.72
N TYR A 94 -4.48 0.27 7.30
CA TYR A 94 -3.29 -0.14 8.04
C TYR A 94 -2.13 0.85 7.86
N SER A 95 -1.69 1.45 8.96
CA SER A 95 -0.58 2.41 8.95
C SER A 95 0.76 1.69 8.77
N GLN A 96 1.36 1.88 7.58
CA GLN A 96 2.69 1.39 7.22
C GLN A 96 2.85 -0.14 7.31
N ILE A 97 1.80 -0.90 6.97
CA ILE A 97 1.80 -2.36 7.12
C ILE A 97 3.02 -3.06 6.50
N GLU A 98 3.44 -2.63 5.32
CA GLU A 98 4.54 -3.25 4.60
C GLU A 98 5.89 -3.08 5.32
N LEU A 99 6.14 -1.93 5.96
CA LEU A 99 7.33 -1.72 6.78
C LEU A 99 7.29 -2.53 8.08
N ARG A 100 6.11 -2.66 8.70
CA ARG A 100 5.93 -3.49 9.89
C ARG A 100 6.18 -4.96 9.59
N ILE A 101 5.67 -5.44 8.45
CA ILE A 101 5.95 -6.79 7.95
C ILE A 101 7.45 -6.95 7.67
N MET A 102 8.09 -5.98 7.01
CA MET A 102 9.53 -6.05 6.75
C MET A 102 10.33 -6.14 8.06
N ALA A 103 10.03 -5.31 9.06
CA ALA A 103 10.69 -5.37 10.36
C ALA A 103 10.53 -6.75 11.03
N HIS A 104 9.34 -7.34 10.95
CA HIS A 104 9.09 -8.69 11.46
C HIS A 104 9.81 -9.78 10.65
N LEU A 105 9.75 -9.75 9.31
CA LEU A 105 10.38 -10.79 8.49
C LEU A 105 11.92 -10.73 8.52
N SER A 106 12.47 -9.52 8.62
CA SER A 106 13.92 -9.31 8.69
C SER A 106 14.50 -9.48 10.08
N GLN A 107 13.66 -9.43 11.13
CA GLN A 107 14.10 -9.38 12.52
C GLN A 107 15.17 -8.30 12.78
N ASP A 108 15.17 -7.23 11.97
CA ASP A 108 16.17 -6.19 12.04
C ASP A 108 15.99 -5.38 13.33
N GLU A 109 16.96 -5.46 14.24
CA GLU A 109 16.88 -4.78 15.53
C GLU A 109 16.69 -3.27 15.40
N GLY A 110 17.26 -2.65 14.35
CA GLY A 110 17.15 -1.22 14.11
C GLY A 110 15.71 -0.83 13.76
N LEU A 111 15.08 -1.55 12.84
CA LEU A 111 13.67 -1.36 12.49
C LEU A 111 12.73 -1.67 13.65
N LEU A 112 12.96 -2.77 14.39
CA LEU A 112 12.15 -3.15 15.55
C LEU A 112 12.20 -2.06 16.63
N LYS A 113 13.40 -1.56 16.97
CA LYS A 113 13.58 -0.47 17.93
C LYS A 113 12.92 0.83 17.46
N ALA A 114 13.09 1.19 16.19
CA ALA A 114 12.47 2.39 15.62
C ALA A 114 10.94 2.35 15.72
N PHE A 115 10.32 1.21 15.41
CA PHE A 115 8.88 1.03 15.56
C PHE A 115 8.43 1.04 17.01
N ALA A 116 9.17 0.39 17.92
CA ALA A 116 8.85 0.39 19.35
C ALA A 116 8.92 1.80 19.96
N ALA A 117 9.82 2.65 19.46
CA ALA A 117 9.95 4.05 19.85
C ALA A 117 8.95 5.00 19.16
N GLY A 118 8.09 4.50 18.26
CA GLY A 118 7.15 5.33 17.50
C GLY A 118 7.84 6.26 16.50
N GLU A 119 9.06 5.94 16.08
CA GLU A 119 9.81 6.77 15.14
C GLU A 119 9.19 6.73 13.73
N ASP A 120 9.20 7.89 13.06
CA ASP A 120 8.86 7.99 11.66
C ASP A 120 10.06 7.58 10.80
N ILE A 121 10.10 6.31 10.40
CA ILE A 121 11.20 5.72 9.63
C ILE A 121 11.41 6.47 8.31
N HIS A 122 10.36 7.01 7.69
CA HIS A 122 10.50 7.82 6.48
C HIS A 122 11.18 9.15 6.75
N ARG A 123 10.86 9.83 7.86
CA ARG A 123 11.58 11.05 8.27
C ARG A 123 13.02 10.75 8.65
N ALA A 124 13.28 9.65 9.36
CA ALA A 124 14.63 9.22 9.70
C ALA A 124 15.48 8.98 8.43
N THR A 125 14.94 8.24 7.46
CA THR A 125 15.60 8.04 6.17
C THR A 125 15.76 9.35 5.39
N ALA A 126 14.76 10.25 5.41
CA ALA A 126 14.85 11.54 4.74
C ALA A 126 15.95 12.43 5.34
N ALA A 127 16.04 12.52 6.67
CA ALA A 127 17.07 13.28 7.37
C ALA A 127 18.48 12.86 6.91
N GLU A 128 18.71 11.55 6.79
CA GLU A 128 19.97 10.99 6.32
C GLU A 128 20.23 11.27 4.82
N ILE A 129 19.22 11.10 3.97
CA ILE A 129 19.36 11.29 2.51
C ILE A 129 19.59 12.75 2.15
N PHE A 130 18.88 13.67 2.81
CA PHE A 130 18.93 15.10 2.51
C PHE A 130 19.94 15.85 3.38
N GLY A 131 20.57 15.19 4.35
CA GLY A 131 21.56 15.79 5.25
C GLY A 131 20.97 16.90 6.12
N VAL A 132 19.74 16.71 6.60
CA VAL A 132 19.01 17.67 7.44
C VAL A 132 18.61 17.04 8.76
N GLU A 133 18.39 17.86 9.79
CA GLU A 133 17.83 17.40 11.06
C GLU A 133 16.43 16.80 10.88
N ARG A 134 16.07 15.81 11.71
CA ARG A 134 14.80 15.08 11.61
C ARG A 134 13.57 16.01 11.62
N ASP A 135 13.63 17.05 12.44
CA ASP A 135 12.54 18.03 12.58
C ASP A 135 12.51 19.04 11.43
N ALA A 136 13.63 19.21 10.71
CA ALA A 136 13.73 20.04 9.52
C ALA A 136 13.30 19.31 8.23
N VAL A 137 13.00 18.01 8.30
CA VAL A 137 12.52 17.24 7.16
C VAL A 137 11.16 17.78 6.69
N SER A 138 11.12 18.25 5.45
CA SER A 138 9.87 18.70 4.83
C SER A 138 8.94 17.53 4.49
N SER A 139 7.65 17.78 4.35
CA SER A 139 6.67 16.77 3.92
C SER A 139 7.02 16.17 2.55
N GLU A 140 7.64 16.96 1.67
CA GLU A 140 8.12 16.50 0.38
C GLU A 140 9.33 15.57 0.51
N GLN A 141 10.33 15.95 1.32
CA GLN A 141 11.51 15.10 1.59
C GLN A 141 11.10 13.76 2.21
N ARG A 142 10.19 13.79 3.19
CA ARG A 142 9.61 12.57 3.78
C ARG A 142 8.91 11.71 2.72
N ARG A 143 8.16 12.32 1.80
CA ARG A 143 7.48 11.62 0.70
C ARG A 143 8.48 10.94 -0.24
N TYR A 144 9.58 11.60 -0.57
CA TYR A 144 10.66 10.99 -1.36
C TYR A 144 11.29 9.79 -0.63
N ALA A 145 11.63 9.96 0.65
CA ALA A 145 12.15 8.86 1.47
C ALA A 145 11.18 7.67 1.59
N LYS A 146 9.86 7.92 1.60
CA LYS A 146 8.84 6.86 1.54
C LYS A 146 8.95 6.03 0.26
N VAL A 147 9.06 6.67 -0.91
CA VAL A 147 9.24 5.98 -2.19
C VAL A 147 10.53 5.17 -2.20
N ILE A 148 11.60 5.72 -1.62
CA ILE A 148 12.92 5.07 -1.54
C ILE A 148 12.86 3.85 -0.62
N ASN A 149 12.35 3.99 0.61
CA ASN A 149 12.22 2.86 1.55
C ASN A 149 11.45 1.71 0.89
N PHE A 150 10.31 1.98 0.24
CA PHE A 150 9.58 0.94 -0.50
C PHE A 150 10.40 0.35 -1.63
N GLY A 151 11.09 1.19 -2.40
CA GLY A 151 11.99 0.73 -3.44
C GLY A 151 13.02 -0.27 -2.90
N LEU A 152 13.74 0.11 -1.86
CA LEU A 152 14.81 -0.70 -1.25
C LEU A 152 14.27 -2.01 -0.69
N ILE A 153 13.16 -1.95 0.03
CA ILE A 153 12.44 -3.11 0.59
C ILE A 153 12.00 -4.08 -0.50
N TYR A 154 11.65 -3.56 -1.69
CA TYR A 154 11.29 -4.36 -2.85
C TYR A 154 12.44 -4.71 -3.79
N GLY A 155 13.69 -4.53 -3.37
CA GLY A 155 14.85 -4.90 -4.16
C GLY A 155 15.10 -3.98 -5.37
N MET A 156 14.76 -2.70 -5.25
CA MET A 156 15.16 -1.67 -6.22
C MET A 156 16.69 -1.63 -6.32
N SER A 157 17.18 -1.63 -7.56
CA SER A 157 18.62 -1.54 -7.82
C SER A 157 19.11 -0.10 -7.66
N ALA A 158 20.44 0.07 -7.53
CA ALA A 158 21.07 1.39 -7.56
C ALA A 158 20.70 2.20 -8.82
N PHE A 159 20.49 1.52 -9.96
CA PHE A 159 20.02 2.17 -11.18
C PHE A 159 18.59 2.71 -11.03
N GLY A 160 17.67 1.90 -10.51
CA GLY A 160 16.29 2.33 -10.26
C GLY A 160 16.21 3.46 -9.22
N LEU A 161 17.03 3.40 -8.18
CA LEU A 161 17.12 4.45 -7.18
C LEU A 161 17.67 5.76 -7.78
N ALA A 162 18.75 5.67 -8.55
CA ALA A 162 19.36 6.81 -9.24
C ALA A 162 18.35 7.54 -10.15
N GLN A 163 17.54 6.80 -10.90
CA GLN A 163 16.49 7.39 -11.74
C GLN A 163 15.38 8.07 -10.92
N ASN A 164 14.92 7.44 -9.82
CA ASN A 164 13.86 8.02 -8.99
C ASN A 164 14.32 9.28 -8.24
N LEU A 165 15.60 9.34 -7.87
CA LEU A 165 16.20 10.48 -7.17
C LEU A 165 16.83 11.51 -8.11
N ASN A 166 16.96 11.20 -9.40
CA ASN A 166 17.71 12.00 -10.37
C ASN A 166 19.15 12.32 -9.89
N ILE A 167 19.88 11.28 -9.44
CA ILE A 167 21.26 11.38 -8.94
C ILE A 167 22.20 10.43 -9.68
N GLU A 168 23.51 10.63 -9.50
CA GLU A 168 24.55 9.71 -9.97
C GLU A 168 24.38 8.30 -9.41
N ARG A 169 24.68 7.29 -10.24
CA ARG A 169 24.54 5.87 -9.86
C ARG A 169 25.44 5.50 -8.68
N SER A 170 26.62 6.09 -8.58
CA SER A 170 27.57 5.88 -7.47
C SER A 170 27.00 6.42 -6.15
N ALA A 171 26.35 7.58 -6.18
CA ALA A 171 25.67 8.15 -5.02
C ALA A 171 24.50 7.25 -4.57
N ALA A 172 23.68 6.78 -5.51
CA ALA A 172 22.60 5.82 -5.23
C ALA A 172 23.13 4.52 -4.59
N ALA A 173 24.23 3.96 -5.11
CA ALA A 173 24.86 2.77 -4.51
C ALA A 173 25.36 3.03 -3.09
N SER A 174 26.00 4.17 -2.84
CA SER A 174 26.44 4.57 -1.49
C SER A 174 25.26 4.73 -0.52
N TYR A 175 24.11 5.25 -0.96
CA TYR A 175 22.90 5.30 -0.14
C TYR A 175 22.38 3.91 0.22
N ILE A 176 22.33 2.99 -0.75
CA ILE A 176 21.91 1.61 -0.52
C ILE A 176 22.81 0.93 0.53
N GLU A 177 24.12 1.11 0.42
CA GLU A 177 25.07 0.53 1.39
C GLU A 177 24.90 1.14 2.79
N ARG A 178 24.68 2.46 2.91
CA ARG A 178 24.38 3.09 4.21
C ARG A 178 23.08 2.56 4.81
N TYR A 179 22.04 2.43 4.00
CA TYR A 179 20.76 1.89 4.44
C TYR A 179 20.92 0.46 4.99
N PHE A 180 21.64 -0.42 4.29
CA PHE A 180 21.89 -1.78 4.76
C PHE A 180 22.91 -1.86 5.90
N ALA A 181 23.81 -0.90 6.05
CA ALA A 181 24.67 -0.81 7.24
C ALA A 181 23.85 -0.39 8.48
N ARG A 182 22.82 0.44 8.29
CA ARG A 182 21.89 0.85 9.34
C ARG A 182 20.89 -0.24 9.71
N TYR A 183 20.41 -0.99 8.71
CA TYR A 183 19.42 -2.07 8.82
C TYR A 183 19.97 -3.38 8.23
N PRO A 184 20.97 -4.01 8.87
CA PRO A 184 21.64 -5.20 8.33
C PRO A 184 20.72 -6.41 8.18
N GLY A 185 19.74 -6.59 9.07
CA GLY A 185 18.79 -7.71 9.01
C GLY A 185 17.93 -7.67 7.74
N VAL A 186 17.67 -6.48 7.20
CA VAL A 186 16.97 -6.34 5.92
C VAL A 186 17.80 -6.93 4.77
N ARG A 187 19.12 -6.72 4.77
CA ARG A 187 20.01 -7.28 3.76
C ARG A 187 20.04 -8.81 3.85
N GLU A 188 20.19 -9.33 5.06
CA GLU A 188 20.20 -10.76 5.35
C GLU A 188 18.89 -11.45 4.94
N TYR A 189 17.74 -10.82 5.21
CA TYR A 189 16.44 -11.28 4.73
C TYR A 189 16.37 -11.35 3.20
N MET A 190 16.85 -10.31 2.50
CA MET A 190 16.83 -10.29 1.03
C MET A 190 17.74 -11.37 0.45
N ASP A 191 18.92 -11.58 1.02
CA ASP A 191 19.88 -12.61 0.59
C ASP A 191 19.34 -14.02 0.84
N SER A 192 18.83 -14.28 2.04
CA SER A 192 18.27 -15.59 2.42
C SER A 192 17.02 -15.93 1.60
N THR A 193 16.13 -14.97 1.36
CA THR A 193 14.94 -15.16 0.53
C THR A 193 15.32 -15.50 -0.92
N ARG A 194 16.33 -14.82 -1.49
CA ARG A 194 16.85 -15.18 -2.83
C ARG A 194 17.44 -16.59 -2.86
N ALA A 195 18.21 -16.95 -1.84
CA ALA A 195 18.82 -18.28 -1.75
C ALA A 195 17.74 -19.38 -1.62
N GLN A 196 16.75 -19.17 -0.76
CA GLN A 196 15.60 -20.06 -0.60
C GLN A 196 14.83 -20.22 -1.93
N ALA A 197 14.51 -19.11 -2.59
CA ALA A 197 13.80 -19.13 -3.87
C ALA A 197 14.56 -19.93 -4.93
N LYS A 198 15.90 -19.81 -5.01
CA LYS A 198 16.75 -20.58 -5.93
C LYS A 198 16.75 -22.08 -5.61
N ALA A 199 16.75 -22.42 -4.33
CA ALA A 199 16.81 -23.80 -3.85
C ALA A 199 15.49 -24.56 -4.07
N GLN A 200 14.34 -23.94 -3.76
CA GLN A 200 13.04 -24.62 -3.76
C GLN A 200 12.10 -24.19 -4.91
N GLY A 201 12.41 -23.10 -5.63
CA GLY A 201 11.62 -22.60 -6.76
C GLY A 201 10.41 -21.75 -6.38
N TYR A 202 10.18 -21.49 -5.08
CA TYR A 202 9.10 -20.65 -4.58
C TYR A 202 9.50 -19.90 -3.30
N VAL A 203 8.70 -18.92 -2.92
CA VAL A 203 8.76 -18.21 -1.63
C VAL A 203 7.41 -18.26 -0.93
N GLU A 204 7.37 -18.03 0.38
CA GLU A 204 6.14 -18.13 1.18
C GLU A 204 5.86 -16.83 1.95
N THR A 205 4.59 -16.52 2.17
CA THR A 205 4.17 -15.49 3.13
C THR A 205 4.29 -16.01 4.55
N TYR A 206 4.14 -15.13 5.54
CA TYR A 206 4.08 -15.51 6.95
C TYR A 206 3.00 -16.57 7.25
N PHE A 207 1.91 -16.57 6.48
CA PHE A 207 0.80 -17.51 6.63
C PHE A 207 0.88 -18.74 5.70
N GLY A 208 2.03 -18.94 5.03
CA GLY A 208 2.27 -20.12 4.19
C GLY A 208 1.70 -20.03 2.77
N ARG A 209 1.24 -18.86 2.30
CA ARG A 209 0.88 -18.69 0.87
C ARG A 209 2.14 -18.77 0.03
N ARG A 210 2.13 -19.62 -1.00
CA ARG A 210 3.27 -19.82 -1.90
C ARG A 210 3.19 -18.95 -3.15
N LEU A 211 4.31 -18.35 -3.53
CA LEU A 211 4.55 -17.80 -4.86
C LEU A 211 5.66 -18.61 -5.55
N TRP A 212 5.31 -19.29 -6.65
CA TRP A 212 6.30 -19.93 -7.52
C TRP A 212 7.05 -18.90 -8.37
N VAL A 213 8.37 -19.04 -8.44
CA VAL A 213 9.26 -18.11 -9.15
C VAL A 213 10.03 -18.87 -10.24
N PRO A 214 9.38 -19.20 -11.37
CA PRO A 214 9.96 -20.11 -12.37
C PRO A 214 11.25 -19.58 -13.00
N GLU A 215 11.40 -18.26 -13.13
CA GLU A 215 12.58 -17.63 -13.72
C GLU A 215 13.74 -17.40 -12.73
N ILE A 216 13.65 -17.92 -11.49
CA ILE A 216 14.67 -17.68 -10.44
C ILE A 216 16.05 -18.25 -10.78
N ASN A 217 16.09 -19.32 -11.58
CA ASN A 217 17.32 -19.96 -12.08
C ASN A 217 17.53 -19.71 -13.58
N SER A 218 16.82 -18.73 -14.17
CA SER A 218 16.91 -18.42 -15.60
C SER A 218 18.35 -18.07 -16.00
N PRO A 219 18.90 -18.62 -17.10
CA PRO A 219 20.21 -18.23 -17.60
C PRO A 219 20.21 -16.77 -18.09
N ASN A 220 19.05 -16.24 -18.46
CA ASN A 220 18.87 -14.84 -18.83
C ASN A 220 18.94 -13.95 -17.58
N GLY A 221 20.01 -13.15 -17.47
CA GLY A 221 20.25 -12.28 -16.31
C GLY A 221 19.12 -11.28 -16.02
N MET A 222 18.44 -10.76 -17.05
CA MET A 222 17.35 -9.80 -16.87
C MET A 222 16.08 -10.47 -16.31
N ARG A 223 15.74 -11.65 -16.83
CA ARG A 223 14.61 -12.44 -16.30
C ARG A 223 14.88 -12.90 -14.88
N ARG A 224 16.09 -13.39 -14.61
CA ARG A 224 16.54 -13.77 -13.28
C ARG A 224 16.48 -12.62 -12.28
N ALA A 225 16.96 -11.43 -12.65
CA ALA A 225 16.87 -10.25 -11.79
C ALA A 225 15.42 -9.78 -11.55
N GLY A 226 14.52 -10.00 -12.50
CA GLY A 226 13.08 -9.81 -12.29
C GLY A 226 12.50 -10.80 -11.27
N ALA A 227 12.85 -12.08 -11.40
CA ALA A 227 12.47 -13.14 -10.48
C ALA A 227 13.00 -12.94 -9.06
N GLU A 228 14.26 -12.55 -8.90
CA GLU A 228 14.84 -12.26 -7.58
C GLU A 228 14.12 -11.11 -6.87
N ARG A 229 13.70 -10.06 -7.61
CA ARG A 229 12.88 -8.98 -7.04
C ARG A 229 11.48 -9.46 -6.64
N ALA A 230 10.85 -10.28 -7.48
CA ALA A 230 9.55 -10.87 -7.17
C ALA A 230 9.63 -11.77 -5.92
N ALA A 231 10.70 -12.56 -5.77
CA ALA A 231 10.94 -13.42 -4.62
C ALA A 231 11.04 -12.62 -3.30
N ILE A 232 11.66 -11.44 -3.33
CA ILE A 232 11.79 -10.57 -2.14
C ILE A 232 10.47 -9.87 -1.82
N ASN A 233 9.78 -9.36 -2.85
CA ASN A 233 8.55 -8.59 -2.69
C ASN A 233 7.36 -9.45 -2.22
N ALA A 234 7.22 -10.64 -2.78
CA ALA A 234 6.01 -11.44 -2.62
C ALA A 234 5.69 -11.87 -1.18
N PRO A 235 6.65 -12.29 -0.33
CA PRO A 235 6.38 -12.57 1.07
C PRO A 235 5.77 -11.37 1.79
N MET A 236 6.25 -10.15 1.54
CA MET A 236 5.72 -8.94 2.17
C MET A 236 4.34 -8.57 1.63
N GLN A 237 4.22 -8.43 0.31
CA GLN A 237 2.97 -8.02 -0.31
C GLN A 237 1.86 -9.06 -0.09
N GLY A 238 2.22 -10.35 -0.10
CA GLY A 238 1.31 -11.45 0.18
C GLY A 238 0.94 -11.54 1.65
N THR A 239 1.86 -11.30 2.58
CA THR A 239 1.53 -11.23 4.02
C THR A 239 0.55 -10.08 4.28
N ALA A 240 0.73 -8.91 3.66
CA ALA A 240 -0.26 -7.81 3.74
C ALA A 240 -1.62 -8.23 3.18
N ALA A 241 -1.64 -8.96 2.05
CA ALA A 241 -2.87 -9.50 1.47
C ALA A 241 -3.56 -10.55 2.37
N ASP A 242 -2.79 -11.35 3.09
CA ASP A 242 -3.31 -12.32 4.04
C ASP A 242 -3.90 -11.60 5.27
N LEU A 243 -3.20 -10.60 5.82
CA LEU A 243 -3.66 -9.79 6.94
C LEU A 243 -4.97 -9.04 6.66
N ILE A 244 -5.10 -8.40 5.49
CA ILE A 244 -6.34 -7.69 5.16
C ILE A 244 -7.52 -8.65 4.99
N LYS A 245 -7.29 -9.87 4.46
CA LYS A 245 -8.34 -10.89 4.37
C LYS A 245 -8.75 -11.44 5.73
N LEU A 246 -7.79 -11.68 6.63
CA LEU A 246 -8.09 -12.07 8.00
C LEU A 246 -8.89 -10.97 8.72
N ALA A 247 -8.52 -9.70 8.50
CA ALA A 247 -9.27 -8.55 9.02
C ALA A 247 -10.70 -8.51 8.47
N MET A 248 -10.91 -8.71 7.17
CA MET A 248 -12.24 -8.79 6.58
C MET A 248 -13.10 -9.87 7.25
N ILE A 249 -12.53 -11.07 7.46
CA ILE A 249 -13.24 -12.18 8.13
C ILE A 249 -13.58 -11.83 9.58
N ALA A 250 -12.62 -11.27 10.32
CA ALA A 250 -12.82 -10.88 11.72
C ALA A 250 -13.88 -9.78 11.87
N VAL A 251 -13.83 -8.76 11.01
CA VAL A 251 -14.81 -7.66 10.99
C VAL A 251 -16.18 -8.19 10.60
N GLN A 252 -16.30 -8.97 9.53
CA GLN A 252 -17.59 -9.52 9.09
C GLN A 252 -18.21 -10.41 10.18
N GLY A 253 -17.43 -11.32 10.79
CA GLY A 253 -17.92 -12.18 11.86
C GLY A 253 -18.36 -11.39 13.10
N TRP A 254 -17.69 -10.27 13.41
CA TRP A 254 -18.11 -9.37 14.48
C TRP A 254 -19.43 -8.65 14.16
N LEU A 255 -19.57 -8.07 12.96
CA LEU A 255 -20.79 -7.40 12.52
C LEU A 255 -22.01 -8.34 12.61
N GLU A 256 -21.86 -9.58 12.14
CA GLU A 256 -22.92 -10.60 12.18
C GLU A 256 -23.27 -11.04 13.60
N LYS A 257 -22.24 -11.30 14.43
CA LYS A 257 -22.43 -11.76 15.82
C LYS A 257 -23.16 -10.73 16.67
N GLU A 258 -22.77 -9.46 16.57
CA GLU A 258 -23.38 -8.35 17.30
C GLU A 258 -24.65 -7.83 16.62
N LYS A 259 -25.03 -8.39 15.46
CA LYS A 259 -26.22 -8.03 14.66
C LYS A 259 -26.26 -6.55 14.29
N LEU A 260 -25.10 -5.98 14.01
CA LEU A 260 -24.95 -4.59 13.62
C LEU A 260 -25.55 -4.34 12.23
N GLN A 261 -26.06 -3.14 12.01
CA GLN A 261 -26.57 -2.67 10.71
C GLN A 261 -25.46 -2.11 9.82
N SER A 262 -24.28 -1.84 10.38
CA SER A 262 -23.06 -1.49 9.65
C SER A 262 -22.68 -2.53 8.61
N LYS A 263 -22.18 -2.08 7.46
CA LYS A 263 -21.83 -2.93 6.31
C LYS A 263 -20.40 -2.69 5.87
N LEU A 264 -19.64 -3.76 5.68
CA LEU A 264 -18.38 -3.71 4.94
C LEU A 264 -18.68 -3.56 3.44
N ILE A 265 -18.38 -2.39 2.87
CA ILE A 265 -18.79 -2.03 1.50
C ILE A 265 -17.63 -2.02 0.49
N MET A 266 -16.39 -1.77 0.94
CA MET A 266 -15.22 -1.80 0.05
C MET A 266 -13.98 -2.31 0.78
N GLN A 267 -13.12 -2.94 0.00
CA GLN A 267 -11.71 -3.20 0.31
C GLN A 267 -10.87 -2.53 -0.79
N VAL A 268 -9.93 -1.66 -0.40
CA VAL A 268 -9.06 -0.93 -1.34
C VAL A 268 -7.65 -0.87 -0.77
N HIS A 269 -6.65 -1.40 -1.47
CA HIS A 269 -5.27 -1.50 -0.97
C HIS A 269 -5.17 -2.21 0.39
N ASP A 270 -4.90 -1.48 1.46
CA ASP A 270 -4.74 -1.97 2.83
C ASP A 270 -5.86 -1.43 3.75
N GLU A 271 -6.93 -0.89 3.14
CA GLU A 271 -8.07 -0.21 3.75
C GLU A 271 -9.35 -1.04 3.65
N LEU A 272 -10.14 -1.01 4.73
CA LEU A 272 -11.54 -1.44 4.79
C LEU A 272 -12.46 -0.23 4.93
N VAL A 273 -13.50 -0.17 4.10
CA VAL A 273 -14.48 0.92 4.13
C VAL A 273 -15.85 0.37 4.49
N LEU A 274 -16.48 0.98 5.48
CA LEU A 274 -17.78 0.60 6.00
C LEU A 274 -18.80 1.73 5.82
N GLU A 275 -20.04 1.33 5.56
CA GLU A 275 -21.23 2.17 5.76
C GLU A 275 -21.73 1.92 7.18
N VAL A 276 -21.84 2.96 8.00
CA VAL A 276 -22.10 2.85 9.44
C VAL A 276 -23.24 3.78 9.85
N PRO A 277 -24.35 3.27 10.41
CA PRO A 277 -25.39 4.10 11.01
C PRO A 277 -24.83 4.98 12.12
N GLU A 278 -25.34 6.20 12.26
CA GLU A 278 -24.87 7.15 13.28
C GLU A 278 -24.94 6.58 14.71
N THR A 279 -25.92 5.73 14.99
CA THR A 279 -26.10 5.07 16.29
C THR A 279 -24.99 4.04 16.61
N GLU A 280 -24.31 3.52 15.59
CA GLU A 280 -23.25 2.51 15.73
C GLU A 280 -21.84 3.11 15.61
N LEU A 281 -21.73 4.39 15.23
CA LEU A 281 -20.45 5.04 14.90
C LEU A 281 -19.41 4.93 16.01
N SER A 282 -19.78 5.25 17.25
CA SER A 282 -18.85 5.21 18.39
C SER A 282 -18.29 3.80 18.62
N LEU A 283 -19.14 2.78 18.53
CA LEU A 283 -18.75 1.39 18.67
C LEU A 283 -17.82 0.95 17.53
N VAL A 284 -18.15 1.29 16.29
CA VAL A 284 -17.32 0.94 15.12
C VAL A 284 -15.96 1.62 15.20
N LYS A 285 -15.88 2.91 15.55
CA LYS A 285 -14.60 3.63 15.68
C LYS A 285 -13.69 3.02 16.75
N GLU A 286 -14.25 2.44 17.80
CA GLU A 286 -13.48 1.77 18.85
C GLU A 286 -13.05 0.35 18.44
N ARG A 287 -13.99 -0.46 17.93
CA ARG A 287 -13.81 -1.90 17.74
C ARG A 287 -13.14 -2.28 16.43
N LEU A 288 -13.42 -1.57 15.34
CA LEU A 288 -12.84 -1.83 14.03
C LEU A 288 -11.30 -1.87 14.03
N PRO A 289 -10.58 -0.85 14.58
CA PRO A 289 -9.13 -0.89 14.59
C PRO A 289 -8.60 -2.00 15.49
N GLN A 290 -9.24 -2.31 16.62
CA GLN A 290 -8.84 -3.41 17.50
C GLN A 290 -8.94 -4.77 16.81
N LEU A 291 -10.01 -4.99 16.04
CA LEU A 291 -10.19 -6.22 15.26
C LEU A 291 -9.11 -6.37 14.19
N MET A 292 -8.86 -5.30 13.41
CA MET A 292 -7.80 -5.30 12.39
C MET A 292 -6.44 -5.56 13.01
N GLN A 293 -6.09 -4.87 14.09
CA GLN A 293 -4.80 -5.04 14.76
C GLN A 293 -4.63 -6.43 15.39
N GLY A 294 -5.74 -7.06 15.80
CA GLY A 294 -5.75 -8.34 16.52
C GLY A 294 -5.70 -9.59 15.66
N VAL A 295 -5.72 -9.48 14.32
CA VAL A 295 -5.78 -10.68 13.45
C VAL A 295 -4.49 -11.48 13.37
N ALA A 296 -3.37 -10.88 13.77
CA ALA A 296 -2.08 -11.55 13.82
C ALA A 296 -1.19 -10.93 14.88
N LYS A 297 -0.29 -11.76 15.42
CA LYS A 297 0.78 -11.30 16.30
C LYS A 297 2.08 -11.23 15.51
N LEU A 298 2.52 -10.02 15.23
CA LEU A 298 3.85 -9.70 14.70
C LEU A 298 4.69 -9.06 15.82
N ASP A 299 6.01 -9.05 15.67
CA ASP A 299 6.90 -8.41 16.67
C ASP A 299 6.74 -6.88 16.68
N VAL A 300 6.34 -6.31 15.54
CA VAL A 300 5.88 -4.93 15.44
C VAL A 300 4.36 -4.92 15.45
N PRO A 301 3.70 -4.24 16.40
CA PRO A 301 2.24 -4.23 16.47
C PRO A 301 1.65 -3.66 15.18
N LEU A 302 0.61 -4.28 14.66
CA LEU A 302 -0.19 -3.69 13.58
C LEU A 302 -0.89 -2.44 14.12
N LEU A 303 -1.01 -1.40 13.31
CA LEU A 303 -1.79 -0.21 13.61
C LEU A 303 -2.78 0.04 12.49
N ALA A 304 -4.02 0.37 12.86
CA ALA A 304 -5.07 0.77 11.92
C ALA A 304 -5.57 2.16 12.32
N GLU A 305 -5.53 3.10 11.37
CA GLU A 305 -6.04 4.46 11.54
C GLU A 305 -7.49 4.51 11.05
N VAL A 306 -8.36 5.21 11.77
CA VAL A 306 -9.79 5.25 11.48
C VAL A 306 -10.27 6.69 11.30
N GLY A 307 -10.84 6.96 10.14
CA GLY A 307 -11.54 8.20 9.82
C GLY A 307 -13.02 7.97 9.55
N ALA A 308 -13.81 9.02 9.65
CA ALA A 308 -15.26 8.97 9.41
C ALA A 308 -15.74 10.27 8.76
N GLY A 309 -16.65 10.17 7.80
CA GLY A 309 -17.16 11.32 7.06
C GLY A 309 -18.41 11.01 6.25
N ALA A 310 -19.01 12.04 5.66
CA ALA A 310 -20.22 11.89 4.83
C ALA A 310 -19.96 11.15 3.51
N ASN A 311 -18.70 11.12 3.05
CA ASN A 311 -18.26 10.44 1.85
C ASN A 311 -16.86 9.82 2.07
N TRP A 312 -16.41 9.03 1.10
CA TRP A 312 -15.15 8.31 1.20
C TRP A 312 -13.93 9.24 1.33
N GLU A 313 -13.87 10.37 0.62
CA GLU A 313 -12.74 11.31 0.76
C GLU A 313 -12.70 11.95 2.15
N ALA A 314 -13.85 12.27 2.75
CA ALA A 314 -13.89 12.86 4.09
C ALA A 314 -13.55 11.84 5.20
N ALA A 315 -13.74 10.54 4.94
CA ALA A 315 -13.41 9.47 5.86
C ALA A 315 -11.96 8.98 5.73
N HIS A 316 -11.31 9.24 4.59
CA HIS A 316 -9.94 8.84 4.26
C HIS A 316 -8.92 9.90 4.68
#